data_AF-A0A4U3MR05-F1
#
_entry.id   AF-A0A4U3MR05-F1
#
_cell.length_a   1.000
_cell.length_b   1.000
_cell.length_c   1.000
_cell.angle_alpha   90.00
_cell.angle_beta   90.00
_cell.angle_gamma   90.00
#
_symmetry.space_group_name_H-M   'P 1'
#
loop_
_entity.id
_entity.type
_entity.pdbx_description
1 polymer ?
#
loop_
_entity_poly.entity_id
_entity_poly.type
_entity_poly.pdbx_seq_one_letter_code
_entity_poly.pdbx_strand_id
1 'polypeptide(L)'
;MLAIEQVLAVHFMPASLEDKEMQRRQNSEPQVWTGEQELVEAQGRLKALAARWSSGGMTNDLFFELAAGEEATIAQLRAESKRHTAKVEREAVRQVIDIDDFRRRWYLPEEQGGLPVSTKRAYLREAFRAIIVHSALKGGTVFNPDLLELVWSEG
;
A
#
# COMPACT_ATOMS: atom_id res chain seq x y z
N MET A 1 4.13 9.34 26.54
CA MET A 1 3.80 8.45 25.41
C MET A 1 4.99 8.20 24.47
N LEU A 2 5.76 9.22 24.08
CA LEU A 2 6.88 9.08 23.13
C LEU A 2 7.99 8.10 23.51
N ALA A 3 8.31 7.95 24.81
CA ALA A 3 9.37 7.07 25.29
C ALA A 3 9.00 5.58 25.24
N ILE A 4 7.72 5.24 25.46
CA ILE A 4 7.26 3.83 25.51
C ILE A 4 7.22 3.23 24.12
N GLU A 5 6.71 3.98 23.13
CA GLU A 5 6.77 3.57 21.72
C GLU A 5 8.21 3.38 21.22
N GLN A 6 9.16 4.20 21.71
CA GLN A 6 10.58 4.07 21.35
C GLN A 6 11.20 2.81 21.95
N VAL A 7 10.89 2.50 23.22
CA VAL A 7 11.39 1.27 23.85
C VAL A 7 10.83 0.03 23.16
N LEU A 8 9.52 0.02 22.85
CA LEU A 8 8.89 -1.06 22.09
C LEU A 8 9.47 -1.19 20.68
N ALA A 9 9.68 -0.08 19.96
CA ALA A 9 10.25 -0.09 18.61
C ALA A 9 11.70 -0.61 18.55
N VAL A 10 12.45 -0.46 19.64
CA VAL A 10 13.85 -0.89 19.69
C VAL A 10 14.00 -2.30 20.25
N HIS A 11 13.14 -2.72 21.18
CA HIS A 11 13.34 -3.95 21.94
C HIS A 11 12.36 -5.08 21.58
N PHE A 12 11.29 -4.80 20.84
CA PHE A 12 10.24 -5.79 20.64
C PHE A 12 9.72 -5.81 19.20
N MET A 13 9.84 -6.97 18.55
CA MET A 13 8.99 -7.35 17.44
C MET A 13 7.98 -8.39 17.96
N PRO A 14 6.74 -8.01 18.27
CA PRO A 14 5.73 -8.97 18.70
C PRO A 14 5.40 -9.92 17.53
N ALA A 15 5.32 -11.23 17.79
CA ALA A 15 4.94 -12.24 16.78
C ALA A 15 3.62 -11.89 16.05
N SER A 16 2.69 -11.22 16.74
CA SER A 16 1.44 -10.78 16.13
C SER A 16 1.61 -9.61 15.12
N LEU A 17 2.70 -8.85 15.15
CA LEU A 17 3.04 -7.93 14.03
C LEU A 17 3.43 -8.71 12.78
N GLU A 18 4.13 -9.83 12.93
CA GLU A 18 4.47 -10.73 11.82
C GLU A 18 3.21 -11.39 11.26
N ASP A 19 2.31 -11.84 12.13
CA ASP A 19 1.03 -12.42 11.71
C ASP A 19 0.16 -11.38 11.00
N LYS A 20 0.13 -10.12 11.45
CA LYS A 20 -0.56 -9.03 10.76
C LYS A 20 0.06 -8.72 9.40
N GLU A 21 1.38 -8.76 9.30
CA GLU A 21 2.09 -8.61 8.03
C GLU A 21 1.80 -9.79 7.08
N MET A 22 1.70 -11.01 7.62
CA MET A 22 1.26 -12.20 6.88
C MET A 22 -0.21 -12.10 6.43
N GLN A 23 -1.11 -11.63 7.29
CA GLN A 23 -2.52 -11.43 6.95
C GLN A 23 -2.71 -10.35 5.88
N ARG A 24 -1.96 -9.25 5.93
CA ARG A 24 -1.97 -8.24 4.85
C ARG A 24 -1.58 -8.86 3.51
N ARG A 25 -0.59 -9.75 3.50
CA ARG A 25 -0.16 -10.46 2.28
C ARG A 25 -1.21 -11.44 1.76
N GLN A 26 -1.84 -12.19 2.66
CA GLN A 26 -2.90 -13.12 2.29
C GLN A 26 -4.15 -12.41 1.78
N ASN A 27 -4.46 -11.23 2.32
CA ASN A 27 -5.61 -10.43 1.91
C ASN A 27 -5.31 -9.46 0.76
N SER A 28 -4.04 -9.27 0.37
CA SER A 28 -3.69 -8.58 -0.87
C SER A 28 -3.88 -9.53 -2.05
N GLU A 29 -5.14 -9.76 -2.43
CA GLU A 29 -5.43 -10.27 -3.76
C GLU A 29 -4.82 -9.31 -4.79
N PRO A 30 -4.21 -9.81 -5.88
CA PRO A 30 -3.72 -8.95 -6.93
C PRO A 30 -4.89 -8.11 -7.41
N GLN A 31 -4.86 -6.82 -7.07
CA GLN A 31 -5.89 -5.88 -7.46
C GLN A 31 -5.97 -5.96 -8.99
N VAL A 32 -7.05 -6.53 -9.53
CA VAL A 32 -7.21 -6.63 -10.99
C VAL A 32 -7.68 -5.26 -11.46
N TRP A 33 -6.98 -4.67 -12.42
CA TRP A 33 -7.37 -3.37 -12.95
C TRP A 33 -8.64 -3.52 -13.79
N THR A 34 -9.77 -3.06 -13.24
CA THR A 34 -11.09 -3.16 -13.89
C THR A 34 -11.23 -2.28 -15.13
N GLY A 35 -10.34 -1.30 -15.31
CA GLY A 35 -10.37 -0.36 -16.45
C GLY A 35 -9.84 -0.94 -17.76
N GLU A 36 -9.34 -2.19 -17.77
CA GLU A 36 -8.84 -2.82 -18.99
C GLU A 36 -9.95 -3.02 -20.03
N GLN A 37 -11.13 -3.47 -19.60
CA GLN A 37 -12.27 -3.65 -20.49
C GLN A 37 -12.76 -2.31 -21.06
N GLU A 38 -12.85 -1.28 -20.22
CA GLU A 38 -13.24 0.07 -20.64
C GLU A 38 -12.26 0.66 -21.66
N LEU A 39 -10.96 0.38 -21.51
CA LEU A 39 -9.93 0.83 -22.45
C LEU A 39 -10.11 0.17 -23.83
N VAL A 40 -10.38 -1.13 -23.86
CA VAL A 40 -10.64 -1.88 -25.10
C VAL A 40 -11.90 -1.36 -25.78
N GLU A 41 -12.96 -1.12 -25.03
CA GLU A 41 -14.22 -0.58 -25.56
C GLU A 41 -14.03 0.82 -26.15
N ALA A 42 -13.35 1.73 -25.45
CA ALA A 42 -13.06 3.08 -25.95
C ALA A 42 -12.21 3.06 -27.23
N GLN A 43 -11.19 2.20 -27.29
CA GLN A 43 -10.40 1.99 -28.52
C GLN A 43 -11.25 1.45 -29.66
N GLY A 44 -12.19 0.53 -29.36
CA GLY A 44 -13.15 0.01 -30.32
C GLY A 44 -14.06 1.11 -30.89
N ARG A 45 -14.59 1.99 -30.03
CA ARG A 45 -15.43 3.14 -30.45
C ARG A 45 -14.66 4.11 -31.33
N LEU A 46 -13.43 4.47 -30.96
CA LEU A 46 -12.58 5.35 -31.78
C LEU A 46 -12.30 4.74 -33.16
N LYS A 47 -12.00 3.43 -33.22
CA LYS A 47 -11.78 2.72 -34.49
C LYS A 47 -13.04 2.69 -35.37
N ALA A 48 -14.20 2.49 -34.77
CA ALA A 48 -15.48 2.54 -35.48
C ALA A 48 -15.78 3.95 -36.03
N LEU A 49 -15.51 5.00 -35.25
CA LEU A 49 -15.63 6.39 -35.71
C LEU A 49 -14.73 6.66 -36.91
N ALA A 50 -13.47 6.25 -36.85
CA ALA A 50 -12.52 6.43 -37.94
C ALA A 50 -12.95 5.70 -39.23
N ALA A 51 -13.49 4.48 -39.11
CA ALA A 51 -14.00 3.71 -40.26
C ALA A 51 -15.25 4.35 -40.89
N ARG A 52 -16.14 4.93 -40.07
CA ARG A 52 -17.34 5.63 -40.55
C ARG A 52 -16.99 6.96 -41.22
N TRP A 53 -16.01 7.66 -40.69
CA TRP A 53 -15.48 8.87 -41.29
C TRP A 53 -14.80 8.59 -42.65
N SER A 54 -13.94 7.58 -42.73
CA SER A 54 -13.22 7.25 -43.97
C SER A 54 -14.13 6.74 -45.10
N SER A 55 -15.30 6.19 -44.76
CA SER A 55 -16.35 5.80 -45.72
C SER A 55 -17.26 6.97 -46.14
N GLY A 56 -16.99 8.20 -45.69
CA GLY A 56 -17.79 9.39 -46.00
C GLY A 56 -19.13 9.45 -45.24
N GLY A 57 -19.33 8.60 -44.23
CA GLY A 57 -20.56 8.52 -43.44
C GLY A 57 -20.66 9.56 -42.33
N MET A 58 -19.72 10.50 -42.25
CA MET A 58 -19.65 11.54 -41.23
C MET A 58 -18.86 12.76 -41.73
N THR A 59 -19.24 13.96 -41.30
CA THR A 59 -18.49 15.19 -41.56
C THR A 59 -17.23 15.28 -40.69
N ASN A 60 -16.21 16.03 -41.14
CA ASN A 60 -14.98 16.23 -40.36
C ASN A 60 -15.26 16.80 -38.97
N ASP A 61 -16.08 17.84 -38.87
CA ASP A 61 -16.33 18.53 -37.59
C ASP A 61 -16.94 17.59 -36.56
N LEU A 62 -17.90 16.76 -36.97
CA LEU A 62 -18.53 15.78 -36.09
C LEU A 62 -17.56 14.66 -35.69
N PHE A 63 -16.66 14.25 -36.58
CA PHE A 63 -15.64 13.27 -36.26
C PHE A 63 -14.67 13.80 -35.19
N PHE A 64 -14.15 15.02 -35.36
CA PHE A 64 -13.19 15.59 -34.42
C PHE A 64 -13.80 15.86 -33.05
N GLU A 65 -15.07 16.28 -32.98
CA GLU A 65 -15.77 16.47 -31.72
C GLU A 65 -15.91 15.15 -30.93
N LEU A 66 -16.34 14.08 -31.61
CA LEU A 66 -16.53 12.76 -30.97
C LEU A 66 -15.19 12.06 -30.67
N ALA A 67 -14.21 12.16 -31.57
CA ALA A 67 -12.90 11.56 -31.39
C ALA A 67 -12.15 12.16 -30.20
N ALA A 68 -12.22 13.47 -30.00
CA ALA A 68 -11.56 14.13 -28.86
C ALA A 68 -12.01 13.57 -27.50
N GLY A 69 -13.31 13.26 -27.35
CA GLY A 69 -13.84 12.66 -26.12
C GLY A 69 -13.32 11.24 -25.86
N GLU A 70 -13.28 10.40 -26.89
CA GLU A 70 -12.74 9.03 -26.78
C GLU A 70 -11.22 9.05 -26.57
N GLU A 71 -10.49 9.95 -27.23
CA GLU A 71 -9.04 10.11 -27.05
C GLU A 71 -8.68 10.55 -25.61
N ALA A 72 -9.45 11.47 -25.02
CA ALA A 72 -9.29 11.87 -23.63
C ALA A 72 -9.54 10.68 -22.67
N THR A 73 -10.59 9.90 -22.93
CA THR A 73 -10.93 8.71 -22.14
C THR A 73 -9.82 7.65 -22.23
N ILE A 74 -9.31 7.37 -23.43
CA ILE A 74 -8.19 6.45 -23.65
C ILE A 74 -6.92 6.95 -22.93
N ALA A 75 -6.64 8.25 -22.98
CA ALA A 75 -5.47 8.82 -22.30
C ALA A 75 -5.56 8.67 -20.78
N GLN A 76 -6.73 8.91 -20.20
CA GLN A 76 -7.00 8.71 -18.78
C GLN A 76 -6.82 7.24 -18.38
N LEU A 77 -7.48 6.32 -19.08
CA LEU A 77 -7.40 4.88 -18.79
C LEU A 77 -5.98 4.35 -18.93
N ARG A 78 -5.19 4.83 -19.91
CA ARG A 78 -3.76 4.49 -20.01
C ARG A 78 -2.94 5.02 -18.84
N ALA A 79 -3.24 6.22 -18.34
CA ALA A 79 -2.57 6.77 -17.17
C ALA A 79 -2.90 5.96 -15.91
N GLU A 80 -4.16 5.55 -15.76
CA GLU A 80 -4.61 4.67 -14.68
C GLU A 80 -3.95 3.29 -14.75
N SER A 81 -3.90 2.68 -15.93
CA SER A 81 -3.16 1.43 -16.20
C SER A 81 -1.71 1.52 -15.72
N LYS A 82 -0.99 2.56 -16.15
CA LYS A 82 0.42 2.77 -15.76
C LYS A 82 0.58 2.95 -14.25
N ARG A 83 -0.33 3.69 -13.60
CA ARG A 83 -0.31 3.85 -12.14
C ARG A 83 -0.56 2.53 -11.44
N HIS A 84 -1.49 1.74 -11.96
CA HIS A 84 -1.82 0.42 -11.43
C HIS A 84 -0.64 -0.55 -11.59
N THR A 85 -0.06 -0.68 -12.78
CA THR A 85 1.14 -1.49 -13.02
C THR A 85 2.29 -1.06 -12.11
N ALA A 86 2.56 0.24 -11.99
CA ALA A 86 3.61 0.72 -11.10
C ALA A 86 3.33 0.43 -9.61
N LYS A 87 2.06 0.40 -9.21
CA LYS A 87 1.64 0.01 -7.85
C LYS A 87 1.85 -1.49 -7.63
N VAL A 88 1.38 -2.33 -8.55
CA VAL A 88 1.55 -3.79 -8.51
C VAL A 88 3.03 -4.17 -8.52
N GLU A 89 3.86 -3.54 -9.36
CA GLU A 89 5.30 -3.79 -9.40
C GLU A 89 5.99 -3.39 -8.08
N ARG A 90 5.61 -2.26 -7.47
CA ARG A 90 6.13 -1.84 -6.15
C ARG A 90 5.70 -2.79 -5.05
N GLU A 91 4.46 -3.30 -5.12
CA GLU A 91 3.94 -4.29 -4.17
C GLU A 91 4.64 -5.64 -4.35
N ALA A 92 4.84 -6.10 -5.59
CA ALA A 92 5.54 -7.34 -5.90
C ALA A 92 7.02 -7.32 -5.48
N VAL A 93 7.73 -6.20 -5.72
CA VAL A 93 9.12 -6.03 -5.26
C VAL A 93 9.22 -6.02 -3.73
N ARG A 94 8.20 -5.50 -3.02
CA ARG A 94 8.11 -5.59 -1.56
C ARG A 94 7.81 -7.01 -1.08
N GLN A 95 6.98 -7.78 -1.78
CA GLN A 95 6.51 -9.09 -1.31
C GLN A 95 7.57 -10.20 -1.32
N VAL A 96 8.59 -10.14 -2.20
CA VAL A 96 9.55 -11.24 -2.41
C VAL A 96 10.63 -11.37 -1.32
N ILE A 97 10.81 -10.38 -0.42
CA ILE A 97 11.98 -10.32 0.50
C ILE A 97 11.63 -10.36 2.01
N ASP A 98 10.37 -10.19 2.43
CA ASP A 98 10.16 -9.18 3.48
C ASP A 98 9.60 -9.67 4.83
N ILE A 99 9.76 -10.93 5.27
CA ILE A 99 9.52 -11.29 6.70
C ILE A 99 10.84 -11.53 7.42
N ASP A 100 11.68 -12.41 6.89
CA ASP A 100 13.00 -12.63 7.49
C ASP A 100 13.90 -11.39 7.33
N ASP A 101 13.81 -10.69 6.19
CA ASP A 101 14.50 -9.41 6.03
C ASP A 101 13.87 -8.30 6.89
N PHE A 102 12.53 -8.25 7.00
CA PHE A 102 11.86 -7.29 7.89
C PHE A 102 12.23 -7.52 9.35
N ARG A 103 12.22 -8.77 9.83
CA ARG A 103 12.67 -9.16 11.17
C ARG A 103 14.14 -8.82 11.37
N ARG A 104 15.00 -9.15 10.41
CA ARG A 104 16.44 -8.83 10.46
C ARG A 104 16.67 -7.32 10.54
N ARG A 105 15.99 -6.53 9.71
CA ARG A 105 16.11 -5.06 9.67
C ARG A 105 15.43 -4.38 10.84
N TRP A 106 14.47 -5.03 11.49
CA TRP A 106 13.87 -4.52 12.72
C TRP A 106 14.87 -4.42 13.87
N TYR A 107 15.82 -5.35 13.96
CA TYR A 107 16.85 -5.35 15.00
C TYR A 107 18.17 -4.68 14.58
N LEU A 108 18.38 -4.45 13.28
CA LEU A 108 19.57 -3.74 12.81
C LEU A 108 19.51 -2.24 13.15
N PRO A 109 20.67 -1.62 13.47
CA PRO A 109 20.79 -0.16 13.48
C PRO A 109 20.53 0.45 12.11
N GLU A 110 20.00 1.68 12.06
CA GLU A 110 19.67 2.38 10.81
C GLU A 110 20.89 2.50 9.88
N GLU A 111 22.06 2.77 10.44
CA GLU A 111 23.33 2.89 9.72
C GLU A 111 23.77 1.59 9.02
N GLN A 112 23.24 0.44 9.45
CA GLN A 112 23.55 -0.89 8.93
C GLN A 112 22.40 -1.45 8.05
N GLY A 113 21.49 -0.59 7.61
CA GLY A 113 20.33 -0.97 6.80
C GLY A 113 19.09 -1.38 7.61
N GLY A 114 19.11 -1.13 8.92
CA GLY A 114 17.96 -1.31 9.78
C GLY A 114 16.80 -0.37 9.46
N LEU A 115 15.62 -0.72 9.96
CA LEU A 115 14.43 0.11 9.76
C LEU A 115 14.54 1.41 10.56
N PRO A 116 14.19 2.56 9.97
CA PRO A 116 14.13 3.81 10.71
C PRO A 116 13.16 3.74 11.88
N VAL A 117 13.49 4.39 13.01
CA VAL A 117 12.61 4.44 14.19
C VAL A 117 11.24 5.04 13.84
N SER A 118 11.19 6.00 12.92
CA SER A 118 9.94 6.55 12.40
C SER A 118 9.06 5.49 11.73
N THR A 119 9.66 4.63 10.90
CA THR A 119 8.99 3.51 10.24
C THR A 119 8.52 2.47 11.26
N LYS A 120 9.36 2.09 12.22
CA LYS A 120 8.97 1.16 13.30
C LYS A 120 7.78 1.69 14.11
N ARG A 121 7.76 2.99 14.43
CA ARG A 121 6.63 3.63 15.13
C ARG A 121 5.35 3.65 14.30
N ALA A 122 5.45 3.86 12.99
CA ALA A 122 4.28 3.79 12.11
C ALA A 122 3.66 2.39 12.14
N TYR A 123 4.48 1.34 12.03
CA TYR A 123 4.03 -0.05 12.16
C TYR A 123 3.37 -0.34 13.51
N LEU A 124 3.97 0.12 14.62
CA LEU A 124 3.40 -0.07 15.96
C LEU A 124 2.05 0.64 16.11
N ARG A 125 1.92 1.89 15.64
CA ARG A 125 0.66 2.66 15.74
C ARG A 125 -0.46 2.09 14.90
N GLU A 126 -0.14 1.51 13.76
CA GLU A 126 -1.12 0.85 12.92
C GLU A 126 -1.59 -0.47 13.55
N ALA A 127 -0.68 -1.20 14.20
CA ALA A 127 -0.97 -2.50 14.77
C ALA A 127 -1.64 -2.48 16.15
N PHE A 128 -1.41 -1.43 16.95
CA PHE A 128 -1.96 -1.30 18.29
C PHE A 128 -3.05 -0.23 18.35
N ARG A 129 -4.21 -0.60 18.89
CA ARG A 129 -5.26 0.34 19.25
C ARG A 129 -4.89 1.12 20.51
N ALA A 130 -4.29 0.44 21.48
CA ALA A 130 -3.82 1.05 22.71
C ALA A 130 -2.66 0.24 23.32
N ILE A 131 -1.84 0.92 24.10
CA ILE A 131 -0.78 0.31 24.92
C ILE A 131 -1.05 0.79 26.35
N ILE A 132 -1.53 -0.11 27.18
CA ILE A 132 -1.85 0.17 28.58
C ILE A 132 -0.58 -0.08 29.40
N VAL A 133 -0.17 0.91 30.19
CA VAL A 133 1.01 0.82 31.04
C VAL A 133 0.54 0.68 32.48
N HIS A 134 0.78 -0.48 33.07
CA HIS A 134 0.54 -0.70 34.49
C HIS A 134 1.64 -0.01 35.30
N SER A 135 1.25 0.65 36.40
CA SER A 135 2.22 1.31 37.27
C SER A 135 3.16 0.27 37.89
N ALA A 136 4.47 0.52 37.83
CA ALA A 136 5.42 -0.26 38.62
C ALA A 136 5.09 -0.11 40.10
N LEU A 137 5.24 -1.21 40.86
CA LEU A 137 5.13 -1.19 42.32
C LEU A 137 5.98 -0.04 42.90
N LYS A 138 5.42 0.62 43.92
CA LYS A 138 5.92 1.86 44.51
C LYS A 138 7.44 1.78 44.78
N GLY A 139 8.23 2.56 44.04
CA GLY A 139 9.70 2.67 44.21
C GLY A 139 10.55 2.14 43.05
N GLY A 140 9.97 1.50 42.02
CA GLY A 140 10.71 1.06 40.84
C GLY A 140 10.94 2.18 39.81
N THR A 141 12.18 2.65 39.66
CA THR A 141 12.59 3.58 38.58
C THR A 141 12.95 2.87 37.26
N VAL A 142 13.01 1.54 37.27
CA VAL A 142 13.37 0.72 36.10
C VAL A 142 12.11 0.38 35.32
N PHE A 143 12.12 0.68 34.02
CA PHE A 143 11.05 0.31 33.10
C PHE A 143 10.97 -1.21 32.99
N ASN A 144 9.83 -1.80 33.37
CA ASN A 144 9.57 -3.22 33.20
C ASN A 144 8.60 -3.42 32.01
N PRO A 145 9.05 -4.05 30.91
CA PRO A 145 8.20 -4.31 29.74
C PRO A 145 7.03 -5.26 30.04
N ASP A 146 7.10 -6.09 31.09
CA ASP A 146 6.03 -7.01 31.49
C ASP A 146 4.80 -6.28 32.06
N LEU A 147 4.93 -4.99 32.35
CA LEU A 147 3.83 -4.13 32.80
C LEU A 147 3.07 -3.49 31.63
N LEU A 148 3.40 -3.86 30.38
CA LEU A 148 2.70 -3.40 29.20
C LEU A 148 1.61 -4.40 28.83
N GLU A 149 0.38 -3.91 28.76
CA GLU A 149 -0.73 -4.63 28.17
C GLU A 149 -1.00 -4.05 26.79
N LEU A 150 -0.83 -4.90 25.77
CA LEU A 150 -0.95 -4.53 24.37
C LEU A 150 -2.36 -4.80 23.86
N VAL A 151 -3.09 -3.75 23.51
CA VAL A 151 -4.43 -3.86 22.90
C VAL A 151 -4.29 -3.68 21.40
N TRP A 152 -4.50 -4.77 20.67
CA TRP A 152 -4.39 -4.80 19.22
C TRP A 152 -5.52 -4.02 18.55
N SER A 153 -5.23 -3.37 17.43
CA SER A 153 -6.28 -2.94 16.50
C SER A 153 -6.94 -4.21 15.94
N GLU A 154 -8.24 -4.37 16.18
CA GLU A 154 -9.03 -5.36 15.43
C GLU A 154 -8.98 -4.95 13.95
N GLY A 155 -8.57 -5.88 13.11
CA GLY A 155 -8.64 -5.76 11.65
C GLY A 155 -9.95 -6.37 11.17
#